data_AF-A0A416D5J0-F1
#
_entry.id   AF-A0A416D5J0-F1
#
_cell.length_a   1.000
_cell.length_b   1.000
_cell.length_c   1.000
_cell.angle_alpha   90.00
_cell.angle_beta   90.00
_cell.angle_gamma   90.00
#
_symmetry.space_group_name_H-M   'P 1'
#
loop_
_entity.id
_entity.type
_entity.pdbx_description
1 polymer ?
#
loop_
_entity_poly.entity_id
_entity_poly.type
_entity_poly.pdbx_seq_one_letter_code
_entity_poly.pdbx_strand_id
1 'polypeptide(L)'
;MDYAKFENFQEFYDAVEMGLDIEFFIDGIRYNISWQNNKPFICVCPDGEPNYYSDTQDLLDNHKIDGVPIKDLWQNIDIYAM
;
A
#
# COMPACT_ATOMS: atom_id res chain seq x y z
N MET A 1 11.46 -15.06 6.97
CA MET A 1 10.89 -15.27 5.64
C MET A 1 11.47 -14.18 4.78
N ASP A 2 12.00 -14.50 3.61
CA ASP A 2 12.41 -13.46 2.65
C ASP A 2 11.14 -13.00 1.93
N TYR A 3 10.64 -11.82 2.31
CA TYR A 3 9.55 -11.17 1.60
C TYR A 3 10.07 -10.53 0.32
N ALA A 4 9.22 -10.45 -0.71
CA ALA A 4 9.55 -9.70 -1.91
C ALA A 4 9.60 -8.18 -1.58
N LYS A 5 10.37 -7.45 -2.39
CA LYS A 5 10.55 -6.00 -2.26
C LYS A 5 10.31 -5.36 -3.61
N PHE A 6 9.79 -4.14 -3.59
CA PHE A 6 9.85 -3.26 -4.76
C PHE A 6 11.32 -2.86 -5.02
N GLU A 7 11.73 -2.89 -6.27
CA GLU A 7 13.08 -2.50 -6.69
C GLU A 7 13.26 -0.97 -6.66
N ASN A 8 12.17 -0.23 -6.87
CA ASN A 8 12.14 1.23 -6.87
C ASN A 8 10.72 1.76 -6.59
N PHE A 9 10.61 3.07 -6.32
CA PHE A 9 9.32 3.71 -6.06
C PHE A 9 8.33 3.61 -7.24
N GLN A 10 8.82 3.61 -8.49
CA GLN A 10 7.95 3.54 -9.67
C GLN A 10 7.20 2.21 -9.71
N GLU A 11 7.85 1.09 -9.34
CA GLU A 11 7.20 -0.21 -9.26
C GLU A 11 6.05 -0.23 -8.22
N PHE A 12 6.26 0.41 -7.06
CA PHE A 12 5.20 0.56 -6.07
C PHE A 12 4.04 1.41 -6.60
N TYR A 13 4.35 2.56 -7.20
CA TYR A 13 3.34 3.43 -7.81
C TYR A 13 2.54 2.68 -8.87
N ASP A 14 3.21 1.98 -9.79
CA ASP A 14 2.59 1.26 -10.90
C ASP A 14 1.71 0.11 -10.38
N ALA A 15 2.16 -0.63 -9.36
CA ALA A 15 1.35 -1.69 -8.76
C ALA A 15 0.05 -1.15 -8.17
N VAL A 16 0.11 0.00 -7.48
CA VAL A 16 -1.10 0.67 -6.97
C VAL A 16 -1.96 1.16 -8.12
N GLU A 17 -1.41 1.87 -9.10
CA GLU A 17 -2.16 2.44 -10.24
C GLU A 17 -2.82 1.37 -11.12
N MET A 18 -2.18 0.20 -11.27
CA MET A 18 -2.73 -0.96 -11.98
C MET A 18 -3.87 -1.65 -11.22
N GLY A 19 -4.11 -1.27 -9.96
CA GLY A 19 -5.14 -1.86 -9.12
C GLY A 19 -4.84 -3.29 -8.68
N LEU A 20 -3.56 -3.63 -8.49
CA LEU A 20 -3.17 -4.92 -7.93
C LEU A 20 -3.58 -5.03 -6.46
N ASP A 21 -3.85 -6.24 -6.00
CA ASP A 21 -4.14 -6.54 -4.59
C ASP A 21 -2.81 -6.71 -3.84
N ILE A 22 -2.22 -5.61 -3.37
CA ILE A 22 -0.92 -5.61 -2.71
C ILE A 22 -1.13 -5.87 -1.22
N GLU A 23 -0.82 -7.08 -0.75
CA GLU A 23 -0.73 -7.40 0.67
C GLU A 23 0.71 -7.32 1.15
N PHE A 24 0.95 -6.58 2.24
CA PHE A 24 2.31 -6.34 2.71
C PHE A 24 2.38 -6.08 4.20
N PHE A 25 3.60 -6.09 4.73
CA PHE A 25 3.90 -5.71 6.11
C PHE A 25 4.73 -4.42 6.16
N ILE A 26 4.43 -3.58 7.15
CA ILE A 26 5.32 -2.53 7.66
C ILE A 26 5.34 -2.68 9.18
N ASP A 27 6.53 -2.77 9.78
CA ASP A 27 6.74 -2.92 11.22
C ASP A 27 5.89 -4.04 11.87
N GLY A 28 5.68 -5.14 11.14
CA GLY A 28 4.94 -6.31 11.58
C GLY A 28 3.41 -6.18 11.49
N ILE A 29 2.88 -5.04 11.05
CA ILE A 29 1.44 -4.84 10.80
C ILE A 29 1.15 -5.17 9.33
N ARG A 30 0.11 -5.97 9.08
CA ARG A 30 -0.32 -6.35 7.73
C ARG A 30 -1.29 -5.33 7.17
N TYR A 31 -1.04 -4.89 5.95
CA TYR A 31 -1.88 -3.97 5.20
C TYR A 31 -2.28 -4.59 3.86
N ASN A 32 -3.36 -4.07 3.28
CA ASN A 32 -3.72 -4.28 1.89
C ASN A 32 -3.93 -2.93 1.22
N ILE A 33 -3.32 -2.73 0.05
CA ILE A 33 -3.72 -1.68 -0.90
C ILE A 33 -4.38 -2.38 -2.09
N SER A 34 -5.54 -1.87 -2.50
CA SER A 34 -6.29 -2.38 -3.65
C SER A 34 -7.24 -1.30 -4.17
N TRP A 35 -8.02 -1.62 -5.19
CA TRP A 35 -9.02 -0.76 -5.78
C TRP A 35 -10.42 -1.33 -5.62
N GLN A 36 -11.37 -0.44 -5.34
CA GLN A 36 -12.78 -0.77 -5.34
C GLN A 36 -13.59 0.44 -5.79
N ASN A 37 -14.61 0.21 -6.63
CA ASN A 37 -15.47 1.27 -7.14
C ASN A 37 -14.70 2.45 -7.78
N ASN A 38 -13.64 2.13 -8.54
CA ASN A 38 -12.78 3.10 -9.22
C ASN A 38 -12.05 4.07 -8.27
N LYS A 39 -11.75 3.62 -7.05
CA LYS A 39 -10.96 4.33 -6.05
C LYS A 39 -9.94 3.40 -5.41
N PRO A 40 -8.68 3.83 -5.23
CA PRO A 40 -7.73 3.09 -4.42
C PRO A 40 -8.11 3.21 -2.94
N PHE A 41 -7.80 2.16 -2.19
CA PHE A 41 -7.94 2.15 -0.75
C PHE A 41 -6.77 1.45 -0.08
N ILE A 42 -6.60 1.71 1.21
CA ILE A 42 -5.73 0.93 2.09
C ILE A 42 -6.46 0.57 3.39
N CYS A 43 -6.28 -0.66 3.84
CA CYS A 43 -6.77 -1.12 5.13
C CYS A 43 -5.70 -1.92 5.90
N VAL A 44 -5.90 -2.03 7.21
CA VAL A 44 -5.16 -2.98 8.04
C VAL A 44 -5.85 -4.34 7.94
N CYS A 45 -5.11 -5.42 7.72
CA CYS A 45 -5.68 -6.76 7.67
C CYS A 45 -5.64 -7.45 9.06
N PRO A 46 -6.59 -8.36 9.35
CA PRO A 46 -7.75 -8.74 8.53
C PRO A 46 -9.00 -7.87 8.77
N ASP A 47 -9.03 -7.08 9.86
CA ASP A 47 -10.26 -6.50 10.40
C ASP A 47 -10.35 -4.96 10.26
N GLY A 48 -9.39 -4.32 9.60
CA GLY A 48 -9.35 -2.87 9.44
C GLY A 48 -10.31 -2.36 8.38
N GLU A 49 -10.92 -1.21 8.66
CA GLU A 49 -11.79 -0.51 7.70
C GLU A 49 -10.97 0.12 6.57
N PRO A 50 -11.47 0.08 5.31
CA PRO A 50 -10.78 0.67 4.17
C PRO A 50 -10.84 2.20 4.20
N ASN A 51 -9.67 2.83 4.00
CA ASN A 51 -9.55 4.26 3.75
C ASN A 51 -9.44 4.49 2.25
N TYR A 52 -10.46 5.12 1.65
CA TYR A 52 -10.49 5.40 0.22
C TYR A 52 -9.89 6.76 -0.11
N TYR A 53 -9.27 6.84 -1.29
CA TYR A 53 -8.64 8.05 -1.82
C TYR A 53 -9.22 8.38 -3.20
N SER A 54 -8.97 9.60 -3.69
CA SER A 54 -9.48 10.02 -5.02
C SER A 54 -8.78 9.28 -6.15
N ASP A 55 -7.49 9.03 -6.00
CA ASP A 55 -6.58 8.45 -6.98
C ASP A 55 -5.30 7.95 -6.28
N THR A 56 -4.40 7.32 -7.04
CA THR A 56 -3.15 6.76 -6.53
C THR A 56 -2.27 7.83 -5.88
N GLN A 57 -2.17 9.01 -6.49
CA GLN A 57 -1.35 10.09 -5.96
C GLN A 57 -1.86 10.55 -4.59
N ASP A 58 -3.18 10.70 -4.44
CA ASP A 58 -3.82 11.04 -3.17
C ASP A 58 -3.55 9.99 -2.08
N LEU A 59 -3.66 8.70 -2.40
CA LEU A 59 -3.31 7.63 -1.45
C LEU A 59 -1.85 7.72 -1.01
N LEU A 60 -0.93 7.82 -1.98
CA LEU A 60 0.50 7.76 -1.73
C LEU A 60 1.02 9.01 -0.98
N ASP A 61 0.47 10.18 -1.27
CA ASP A 61 0.83 11.44 -0.63
C ASP A 61 0.22 11.61 0.77
N ASN A 62 -1.01 11.14 0.98
CA ASN A 62 -1.81 11.49 2.16
C ASN A 62 -2.05 10.35 3.15
N HIS A 63 -1.97 9.08 2.74
CA HIS A 63 -2.01 7.99 3.72
C HIS A 63 -0.73 7.98 4.55
N LYS A 64 -0.89 8.01 5.88
CA LYS A 64 0.23 8.05 6.81
C LYS A 64 0.21 6.85 7.74
N ILE A 65 1.36 6.20 7.86
CA ILE A 65 1.64 5.18 8.88
C ILE A 65 2.62 5.82 9.85
N ASP A 66 2.24 5.90 11.13
CA ASP A 66 2.99 6.59 12.18
C ASP A 66 3.44 8.01 11.82
N GLY A 67 2.59 8.72 11.08
CA GLY A 67 2.81 10.11 10.66
C GLY A 67 3.67 10.27 9.40
N VAL A 68 4.23 9.19 8.85
CA VAL A 68 5.03 9.19 7.62
C VAL A 68 4.16 8.81 6.42
N PRO A 69 4.16 9.60 5.33
CA PRO A 69 3.46 9.24 4.10
C PRO A 69 3.91 7.89 3.55
N ILE A 70 2.97 7.07 3.07
CA ILE A 70 3.30 5.72 2.59
C ILE A 70 4.24 5.73 1.38
N LYS A 71 4.20 6.77 0.54
CA LYS A 71 5.18 6.95 -0.54
C LYS A 71 6.62 7.03 -0.04
N ASP A 72 6.85 7.49 1.19
CA ASP A 72 8.18 7.60 1.79
C ASP A 72 8.57 6.30 2.53
N LEU A 73 7.63 5.36 2.66
CA LEU A 73 7.81 4.07 3.32
C LEU A 73 7.97 2.90 2.34
N TRP A 74 7.98 3.15 1.02
CA TRP A 74 7.98 2.10 0.00
C TRP A 74 9.10 1.06 0.17
N GLN A 75 10.28 1.46 0.66
CA GLN A 75 11.41 0.55 0.90
C GLN A 75 11.19 -0.38 2.10
N ASN A 76 10.33 0.04 3.03
CA ASN A 76 10.03 -0.70 4.25
C ASN A 76 8.93 -1.74 4.01
N ILE A 77 8.22 -1.67 2.88
CA ILE A 77 7.18 -2.63 2.50
C ILE A 77 7.79 -4.01 2.31
N ASP A 78 7.36 -4.98 3.11
CA ASP A 78 7.61 -6.41 2.92
C ASP A 78 6.40 -7.03 2.21
N ILE A 79 6.53 -7.34 0.92
CA ILE A 79 5.40 -7.85 0.11
C ILE A 79 5.12 -9.30 0.51
N TYR A 80 3.89 -9.53 0.98
CA TYR A 80 3.38 -10.85 1.36
C TYR A 80 2.74 -11.57 0.16
N ALA A 81 1.90 -10.86 -0.59
CA ALA A 81 1.25 -11.34 -1.80
C ALA A 81 0.87 -10.16 -2.70
N MET A 82 0.81 -10.40 -4.01
CA MET A 82 0.36 -9.46 -5.04
C MET A 82 -0.29 -10.22 -6.19
#